data_AF-A0A534ITH8-F1
#
_entry.id   AF-A0A534ITH8-F1
#
_cell.length_a   1.000
_cell.length_b   1.000
_cell.length_c   1.000
_cell.angle_alpha   90.00
_cell.angle_beta   90.00
_cell.angle_gamma   90.00
#
_symmetry.space_group_name_H-M   'P 1'
#
loop_
_entity.id
_entity.type
_entity.pdbx_description
1 polymer ?
#
loop_
_entity_poly.entity_id
_entity_poly.type
_entity_poly.pdbx_seq_one_letter_code
_entity_poly.pdbx_strand_id
1 'polypeptide(L)'
;MAKTIAIANDVYQMLSKEKEGDESFSDVIRRLSKRKRSLLEFAGAWADIPKEEFRKMEEAWRWANQPLDEALGRRRKRNAVP
;
A
#
# COMPACT_ATOMS: atom_id res chain seq x y z
N MET A 1 24.31 16.35 14.53
CA MET A 1 23.86 17.32 15.56
C MET A 1 22.36 17.49 15.45
N ALA A 2 21.64 17.42 16.57
CA ALA A 2 20.19 17.70 16.60
C ALA A 2 19.94 19.22 16.64
N LYS A 3 18.85 19.66 16.00
CA LYS A 3 18.35 21.04 16.07
C LYS A 3 16.88 20.98 16.48
N THR A 4 16.46 21.90 17.34
CA THR A 4 15.05 22.02 17.76
C THR A 4 14.33 22.97 16.81
N ILE A 5 13.18 22.54 16.30
CA ILE A 5 12.26 23.38 15.53
C ILE A 5 10.90 23.38 16.22
N ALA A 6 10.25 24.54 16.29
CA ALA A 6 8.86 24.63 16.70
C ALA A 6 7.97 24.50 15.46
N ILE A 7 6.94 23.66 15.54
CA ILE A 7 5.96 23.43 14.48
C ILE A 7 4.55 23.55 15.06
N ALA A 8 3.59 23.86 14.20
CA ALA A 8 2.19 23.85 14.60
C ALA A 8 1.75 22.43 15.02
N ASN A 9 0.80 22.34 15.95
CA ASN A 9 0.38 21.06 16.53
C ASN A 9 -0.21 20.12 15.47
N ASP A 10 -0.98 20.64 14.53
CA ASP A 10 -1.53 19.88 13.40
C ASP A 10 -0.41 19.25 12.54
N VAL A 11 0.67 19.99 12.25
CA VAL A 11 1.84 19.48 11.53
C VAL A 11 2.53 18.36 12.31
N TYR A 12 2.66 18.50 13.63
CA TYR A 12 3.19 17.43 14.48
C TYR A 12 2.32 16.17 14.39
N GLN A 13 0.99 16.31 14.46
CA GLN A 13 0.06 15.18 14.34
C GLN A 13 0.15 14.53 12.95
N MET A 14 0.32 15.30 11.88
CA MET A 14 0.54 14.77 10.53
C MET A 14 1.82 13.92 10.48
N LEU A 15 2.94 14.45 10.97
CA LEU A 15 4.21 13.70 10.99
C LEU A 15 4.14 12.45 11.87
N SER A 16 3.38 12.48 12.97
CA SER A 16 3.21 11.31 13.84
C SER A 16 2.41 10.19 13.17
N LYS A 17 1.46 10.52 12.29
CA LYS A 17 0.68 9.53 11.52
C LYS A 17 1.49 8.89 10.40
N GLU A 18 2.42 9.64 9.83
CA GLU A 18 3.30 9.15 8.76
C GLU A 18 4.43 8.24 9.29
N LYS A 19 4.66 8.19 10.60
CA LYS A 19 5.76 7.45 11.21
C LYS A 19 5.56 5.94 11.05
N GLU A 20 6.55 5.26 10.50
CA GLU A 20 6.52 3.81 10.29
C GLU A 20 7.38 3.09 11.35
N GLY A 21 6.77 2.25 12.19
CA GLY A 21 7.48 1.51 13.25
C GLY A 21 8.26 2.42 14.20
N ASP A 22 9.55 2.13 14.40
CA ASP A 22 10.44 2.87 15.30
C ASP A 22 11.15 4.08 14.61
N GLU A 23 10.75 4.46 13.40
CA GLU A 23 11.35 5.53 12.59
C GLU A 23 11.41 6.89 13.31
N SER A 24 12.53 7.63 13.30
CA SER A 24 12.56 8.97 13.95
C SER A 24 11.82 10.03 13.13
N PHE A 25 11.42 11.16 13.74
CA PHE A 25 10.83 12.29 12.98
C PHE A 25 11.78 12.84 11.91
N SER A 26 13.10 12.74 12.12
CA SER A 26 14.09 13.14 11.11
C SER A 26 14.08 12.20 9.91
N ASP A 27 13.83 10.91 10.14
CA ASP A 27 13.75 9.91 9.07
C ASP A 27 12.45 10.07 8.27
N VAL A 28 11.31 10.30 8.94
CA VAL A 28 10.03 10.65 8.29
C VAL A 28 10.21 11.85 7.37
N ILE A 29 10.75 12.96 7.89
CA ILE A 29 10.98 14.17 7.09
C ILE A 29 11.87 13.87 5.89
N ARG A 30 12.95 13.10 6.08
CA ARG A 30 13.87 12.72 5.00
C ARG A 30 13.19 11.83 3.95
N ARG A 31 12.37 10.87 4.37
CA ARG A 31 11.61 9.97 3.49
C ARG A 31 10.60 10.74 2.67
N LEU A 32 9.81 11.61 3.30
CA LEU A 32 8.81 12.45 2.63
C LEU A 32 9.45 13.54 1.74
N SER A 33 10.63 14.04 2.11
CA SER A 33 11.36 15.05 1.33
C SER A 33 12.09 14.47 0.11
N LYS A 34 12.29 13.15 0.04
CA LYS A 34 12.80 12.53 -1.18
C LYS A 34 11.74 12.75 -2.26
N ARG A 35 12.12 13.44 -3.35
CA ARG A 35 11.28 13.51 -4.56
C ARG A 35 10.82 12.11 -4.92
N LYS A 36 9.54 11.98 -5.34
CA LYS A 36 9.01 10.74 -5.92
C LYS A 36 10.05 10.22 -6.89
N ARG A 37 10.65 9.08 -6.55
CA ARG A 37 11.64 8.47 -7.42
C ARG A 37 10.94 8.14 -8.73
N SER A 38 11.66 8.30 -9.84
CA SER A 38 11.08 8.01 -11.15
C SER A 38 10.66 6.55 -11.17
N LEU A 39 9.43 6.24 -11.60
CA LEU A 39 8.99 4.85 -11.76
C LEU A 39 9.89 4.07 -12.72
N LEU A 40 10.63 4.78 -13.60
CA LEU A 40 11.63 4.20 -14.48
C LEU A 40 12.80 3.55 -13.72
N GLU A 41 13.03 3.87 -12.45
CA GLU A 41 14.07 3.18 -11.67
C GLU A 41 13.76 1.69 -11.43
N PHE A 42 12.49 1.30 -11.56
CA PHE A 42 12.03 -0.08 -11.45
C PHE A 42 11.88 -0.77 -12.82
N ALA A 43 12.22 -0.10 -13.92
CA ALA A 43 12.12 -0.67 -15.25
C ALA A 43 13.03 -1.90 -15.37
N GLY A 44 12.44 -3.05 -15.68
CA GLY A 44 13.17 -4.31 -15.80
C GLY A 44 13.40 -5.04 -14.47
N ALA A 45 12.86 -4.57 -13.35
CA ALA A 45 12.97 -5.27 -12.06
C ALA A 45 12.44 -6.71 -12.08
N TRP A 46 11.59 -7.04 -13.06
CA TRP A 46 11.01 -8.37 -13.29
C TRP A 46 11.38 -8.95 -14.66
N ALA A 47 12.47 -8.49 -15.28
CA ALA A 47 12.88 -8.94 -16.61
C ALA A 47 13.28 -10.43 -16.67
N ASP A 48 13.67 -11.00 -15.53
CA ASP A 48 14.03 -12.40 -15.35
C ASP A 48 12.84 -13.31 -15.02
N ILE A 49 11.67 -12.74 -14.72
CA ILE A 49 10.47 -13.51 -14.39
C ILE A 49 9.84 -14.06 -15.69
N PRO A 50 9.67 -15.39 -15.81
CA PRO A 50 9.01 -15.98 -16.98
C PRO A 50 7.57 -15.52 -17.13
N LYS A 51 7.10 -15.42 -18.39
CA LYS A 51 5.72 -14.98 -18.70
C LYS A 51 4.64 -15.85 -18.04
N GLU A 52 4.89 -17.15 -17.84
CA GLU A 52 3.92 -18.02 -17.16
C GLU A 52 3.77 -17.68 -15.68
N GLU A 53 4.82 -17.22 -15.00
CA GLU A 53 4.71 -16.76 -13.61
C GLU A 53 3.89 -15.47 -13.52
N PHE A 54 4.06 -14.55 -14.48
CA PHE A 54 3.18 -13.38 -14.60
C PHE A 54 1.71 -13.77 -14.76
N ARG A 55 1.43 -14.79 -15.59
CA ARG A 55 0.04 -15.26 -15.80
C ARG A 55 -0.58 -15.81 -14.53
N LYS A 56 0.18 -16.61 -13.75
CA LYS A 56 -0.27 -17.10 -12.44
C LYS A 56 -0.53 -15.95 -11.46
N MET A 57 0.34 -14.94 -11.44
CA MET A 57 0.16 -13.75 -10.60
C MET A 57 -1.10 -12.97 -10.99
N GLU A 58 -1.38 -12.79 -12.29
CA GLU A 58 -2.61 -12.15 -12.76
C GLU A 58 -3.86 -12.93 -12.35
N GLU A 59 -3.85 -14.26 -12.49
CA GLU A 59 -4.96 -15.12 -12.09
C GLU A 59 -5.22 -15.04 -10.58
N ALA A 60 -4.15 -15.09 -9.77
CA ALA A 60 -4.25 -14.94 -8.32
C ALA A 60 -4.76 -13.56 -7.91
N TRP A 61 -4.29 -12.49 -8.55
CA TRP A 61 -4.74 -11.13 -8.28
C TRP A 61 -6.21 -10.94 -8.66
N ARG A 62 -6.64 -11.47 -9.81
CA ARG A 62 -8.05 -11.44 -10.23
C ARG A 62 -8.93 -12.18 -9.24
N TRP A 63 -8.50 -13.35 -8.77
CA TRP A 63 -9.24 -14.10 -7.76
C TRP A 63 -9.34 -13.34 -6.43
N ALA A 64 -8.24 -12.76 -5.95
CA ALA A 64 -8.21 -12.05 -4.67
C ALA A 64 -8.98 -10.72 -4.68
N ASN A 65 -9.07 -10.06 -5.83
CA ASN A 65 -9.79 -8.79 -5.99
C ASN A 65 -11.18 -8.95 -6.62
N GLN A 66 -11.67 -10.19 -6.76
CA GLN A 66 -13.08 -10.40 -7.07
C GLN A 66 -13.93 -9.81 -5.93
N PRO A 67 -15.02 -9.12 -6.24
CA PRO A 67 -15.99 -8.68 -5.25
C PRO A 67 -16.38 -9.87 -4.36
N LEU A 68 -16.30 -9.68 -3.03
CA LEU A 68 -16.54 -10.76 -2.05
C LEU A 68 -17.94 -11.41 -2.20
N ASP A 69 -18.90 -10.66 -2.75
CA ASP A 69 -20.25 -11.08 -3.11
C ASP A 69 -20.32 -12.01 -4.34
N GLU A 70 -19.40 -11.88 -5.28
CA GLU A 70 -19.19 -12.84 -6.38
C GLU A 70 -18.51 -14.12 -5.87
N ALA A 71 -17.49 -13.99 -5.03
CA ALA A 71 -16.72 -15.11 -4.50
C ALA A 71 -17.52 -16.02 -3.53
N LEU A 72 -18.48 -15.46 -2.78
CA LEU A 72 -19.27 -16.19 -1.78
C LEU A 72 -20.65 -16.67 -2.25
N GLY A 73 -21.00 -16.47 -3.53
CA GLY A 73 -22.17 -17.08 -4.17
C GLY A 73 -23.45 -17.13 -3.33
N ARG A 74 -24.21 -16.02 -3.25
CA ARG A 74 -25.62 -15.97 -2.81
C ARG A 74 -26.02 -16.95 -1.68
N ARG A 75 -25.49 -16.79 -0.46
CA ARG A 75 -26.04 -17.49 0.73
C ARG A 75 -27.17 -16.75 1.45
N ARG A 76 -27.85 -15.81 0.79
CA ARG A 76 -28.90 -14.96 1.42
C ARG A 76 -30.18 -14.84 0.59
N LYS A 77 -30.67 -15.93 -0.03
CA LYS A 77 -32.03 -16.00 -0.60
C LYS A 77 -32.67 -17.39 -0.44
N ARG A 78 -32.65 -17.97 0.77
CA ARG A 78 -33.48 -19.15 1.08
C ARG A 78 -34.27 -19.12 2.39
N ASN A 79 -34.11 -18.11 3.24
CA ASN A 79 -34.87 -18.02 4.50
C ASN A 79 -35.70 -16.73 4.63
N ALA A 80 -36.31 -16.29 3.52
CA ALA A 80 -37.50 -15.47 3.53
C ALA A 80 -38.38 -16.11 2.46
N VAL A 81 -39.42 -16.86 2.81
CA VAL A 81 -40.78 -16.44 3.20
C VAL A 81 -41.52 -17.75 3.59
N PRO A 82 -42.56 -17.78 4.44
CA PRO A 82 -43.46 -16.68 4.84
C PRO A 82 -43.26 -16.14 6.26
#